data_AF-A0A0J8U196-F1
#
_entry.id   AF-A0A0J8U196-F1
#
_cell.length_a   1.000
_cell.length_b   1.000
_cell.length_c   1.000
_cell.angle_alpha   90.00
_cell.angle_beta   90.00
_cell.angle_gamma   90.00
#
_symmetry.space_group_name_H-M   'P 1'
#
loop_
_entity.id
_entity.type
_entity.pdbx_description
1 polymer ?
#
loop_
_entity_poly.entity_id
_entity_poly.type
_entity_poly.pdbx_seq_one_letter_code
_entity_poly.pdbx_strand_id
1 'polypeptide(L)'
;MKLWNGTAFVDVSALKVWNGSAFVDPEAYIWDGSQFVKVWPTFTPFNEENINRTDQPVPVGAAGCWVTLVGGGNGGYGGVLAATLTGAGGAGGGGGAKIFRIWIPVTSLGPTYSVNMGTGGSGGSGRMPADGLGPSNPGSPGGASTFTSGSISLTANGGSGQSGGTYSASGISATGANGTNGANGSTGNGSSAPANTAGGAAGGGGGGGYDVSNGNTGGNGGGTTAAGGGNGNTGTGSAGADQTGGNPGPGGGGGANGSGGRGGRAGGGGGGGGGGYRTSNGGGIGSKSGGSGRDGYTLVEWV
;
A
#
# COMPACT_ATOMS: atom_id res chain seq x y z
N MET A 1 29.96 -15.83 15.14
CA MET A 1 31.41 -16.09 15.08
C MET A 1 31.85 -16.51 16.45
N LYS A 2 32.66 -17.57 16.57
CA LYS A 2 33.15 -18.00 17.87
C LYS A 2 34.62 -17.66 18.05
N LEU A 3 34.95 -16.95 19.12
CA LEU A 3 36.33 -16.65 19.51
C LEU A 3 36.80 -17.74 20.47
N TRP A 4 37.97 -18.32 20.24
CA TRP A 4 38.60 -19.19 21.23
C TRP A 4 39.18 -18.32 22.36
N ASN A 5 38.65 -18.45 23.57
CA ASN A 5 39.12 -17.68 24.72
C ASN A 5 40.18 -18.42 25.57
N GLY A 6 40.73 -19.53 25.07
CA GLY A 6 41.64 -20.40 25.80
C GLY A 6 40.97 -21.63 26.41
N THR A 7 39.65 -21.66 26.56
CA THR A 7 38.91 -22.79 27.14
C THR A 7 37.69 -23.23 26.34
N ALA A 8 37.05 -22.31 25.61
CA ALA A 8 35.93 -22.60 24.73
C ALA A 8 35.86 -21.62 23.56
N PHE A 9 35.13 -22.05 22.54
CA PHE A 9 34.65 -21.19 21.47
C PHE A 9 33.41 -20.43 21.96
N VAL A 10 33.54 -19.12 22.18
CA VAL A 10 32.47 -18.25 22.68
C VAL A 10 31.87 -17.40 21.57
N ASP A 11 30.55 -17.28 21.54
CA ASP A 11 29.88 -16.36 20.61
C ASP A 11 30.20 -14.91 21.01
N VAL A 12 30.69 -14.15 20.03
CA VAL A 12 31.01 -12.73 20.20
C VAL A 12 30.10 -11.91 19.30
N SER A 13 29.49 -10.87 19.88
CA SER A 13 28.56 -9.96 19.20
C SER A 13 29.25 -9.01 18.24
N ALA A 14 30.55 -8.73 18.43
CA ALA A 14 31.37 -7.96 17.51
C ALA A 14 32.87 -8.30 17.71
N LEU A 15 33.62 -8.41 16.61
CA LEU A 15 35.09 -8.48 16.63
C LEU A 15 35.62 -7.17 16.06
N LYS A 16 36.52 -6.51 16.79
CA LYS A 16 37.21 -5.31 16.33
C LYS A 16 38.71 -5.53 16.39
N VAL A 17 39.46 -4.98 15.43
CA VAL A 17 40.92 -4.97 15.41
C VAL A 17 41.42 -3.53 15.52
N TRP A 18 42.45 -3.29 16.32
CA TRP A 18 43.10 -1.99 16.40
C TRP A 18 44.02 -1.79 15.19
N ASN A 19 43.80 -0.74 14.40
CA ASN A 19 44.60 -0.46 13.19
C ASN A 19 45.73 0.56 13.41
N GLY A 20 46.02 0.94 14.66
CA GLY A 20 46.98 1.99 15.00
C GLY A 20 46.34 3.33 15.34
N SER A 21 45.08 3.57 14.95
CA SER A 21 44.35 4.83 15.24
C SER A 21 42.93 4.63 15.75
N ALA A 22 42.28 3.52 15.40
CA ALA A 22 40.92 3.20 15.83
C ALA A 22 40.70 1.68 15.87
N PHE A 23 39.68 1.25 16.61
CA PHE A 23 39.13 -0.08 16.48
C PHE A 23 38.26 -0.15 15.22
N VAL A 24 38.64 -0.99 14.27
CA VAL A 24 37.93 -1.18 12.99
C VAL A 24 37.39 -2.61 12.89
N ASP A 25 36.41 -2.81 12.02
CA ASP A 25 35.99 -4.17 11.68
C ASP A 25 37.12 -4.87 10.92
N PRO A 26 37.60 -6.04 11.39
CA PRO A 26 38.61 -6.76 10.65
C PRO A 26 38.09 -7.18 9.28
N GLU A 27 39.00 -7.43 8.35
CA GLU A 27 38.65 -8.12 7.11
C GLU A 27 39.52 -9.36 7.04
N ALA A 28 38.91 -10.51 6.77
CA ALA A 28 39.66 -11.74 6.55
C ALA A 28 39.62 -12.06 5.07
N TYR A 29 40.80 -12.38 4.53
CA TYR A 29 40.98 -12.80 3.15
C TYR A 29 41.68 -14.17 3.15
N ILE A 30 41.26 -15.07 2.26
CA ILE A 30 42.00 -16.29 1.95
C ILE A 30 42.60 -16.17 0.55
N TRP A 31 43.80 -16.70 0.36
CA TRP A 31 44.36 -16.88 -0.97
C TRP A 31 43.74 -18.12 -1.62
N ASP A 32 43.07 -17.97 -2.77
CA ASP A 32 42.40 -19.09 -3.47
C ASP A 32 43.30 -19.81 -4.50
N GLY A 33 44.57 -19.42 -4.60
CA GLY A 33 45.50 -19.86 -5.63
C GLY A 33 45.74 -18.83 -6.74
N SER A 34 44.90 -17.79 -6.83
CA SER A 34 44.97 -16.74 -7.86
C SER A 34 44.77 -15.32 -7.32
N GLN A 35 43.95 -15.15 -6.29
CA GLN A 35 43.65 -13.87 -5.67
C GLN A 35 43.36 -14.01 -4.18
N PHE A 36 43.43 -12.88 -3.46
CA PHE A 36 42.90 -12.78 -2.11
C PHE A 36 41.39 -12.59 -2.17
N VAL A 37 40.64 -13.59 -1.72
CA VAL A 37 39.17 -13.58 -1.64
C VAL A 37 38.75 -13.17 -0.23
N LYS A 38 37.94 -12.11 -0.11
CA LYS A 38 37.37 -11.70 1.18
C LYS A 38 36.42 -12.78 1.68
N VAL A 39 36.74 -13.36 2.84
CA VAL A 39 35.90 -14.34 3.53
C VAL A 39 35.16 -13.75 4.71
N TRP A 40 35.55 -12.55 5.16
CA TRP A 40 34.90 -11.90 6.28
C TRP A 40 34.97 -10.36 6.26
N PRO A 41 33.88 -9.66 6.65
CA PRO A 41 32.52 -10.20 6.67
C PRO A 41 32.10 -10.51 5.22
N THR A 42 31.56 -11.71 4.99
CA THR A 42 30.90 -12.07 3.74
C THR A 42 29.42 -11.80 3.92
N PHE A 43 28.97 -10.69 3.35
CA PHE A 43 27.55 -10.42 3.25
C PHE A 43 27.04 -11.00 1.93
N THR A 44 25.96 -11.80 2.00
CA THR A 44 25.27 -12.30 0.81
C THR A 44 24.00 -11.47 0.65
N PRO A 45 23.87 -10.69 -0.44
CA PRO A 45 22.67 -9.91 -0.71
C PRO A 45 21.40 -10.75 -0.67
N PHE A 46 20.36 -10.22 -0.06
CA PHE A 46 19.05 -10.85 0.01
C PHE A 46 17.93 -9.81 0.08
N ASN A 47 16.73 -10.23 -0.29
CA ASN A 47 15.55 -9.38 -0.36
C ASN A 47 14.50 -9.84 0.66
N GLU A 48 13.84 -8.89 1.28
CA GLU A 48 12.65 -9.09 2.09
C GLU A 48 11.48 -8.36 1.44
N GLU A 49 10.58 -9.11 0.83
CA GLU A 49 9.41 -8.58 0.13
C GLU A 49 8.14 -8.94 0.90
N ASN A 50 7.38 -7.93 1.32
CA ASN A 50 6.12 -8.09 2.08
C ASN A 50 6.26 -8.91 3.37
N ILE A 51 7.42 -8.82 4.02
CA ILE A 51 7.71 -9.47 5.30
C ILE A 51 7.68 -8.41 6.41
N ASN A 52 6.83 -8.63 7.40
CA ASN A 52 6.82 -7.81 8.61
C ASN A 52 7.99 -8.21 9.52
N ARG A 53 8.72 -7.22 10.03
CA ARG A 53 9.83 -7.37 10.96
C ARG A 53 9.62 -6.44 12.15
N THR A 54 9.90 -6.95 13.34
CA THR A 54 9.91 -6.16 14.58
C THR A 54 11.26 -6.36 15.26
N ASP A 55 12.01 -5.27 15.43
CA ASP A 55 13.31 -5.24 16.10
C ASP A 55 14.31 -6.31 15.58
N GLN A 56 14.27 -6.58 14.29
CA GLN A 56 15.17 -7.53 13.65
C GLN A 56 16.60 -6.95 13.63
N PRO A 57 17.64 -7.71 14.00
CA PRO A 57 19.02 -7.23 13.91
C PRO A 57 19.37 -6.82 12.48
N VAL A 58 20.06 -5.68 12.34
CA VAL A 58 20.65 -5.28 11.05
C VAL A 58 21.65 -6.36 10.62
N PRO A 59 21.57 -6.88 9.38
CA PRO A 59 22.46 -7.94 8.92
C PRO A 59 23.94 -7.56 9.02
N VAL A 60 24.72 -8.43 9.66
CA VAL A 60 26.16 -8.22 9.82
C VAL A 60 26.84 -8.24 8.46
N GLY A 61 27.68 -7.24 8.21
CA GLY A 61 28.46 -7.12 6.97
C GLY A 61 27.73 -6.43 5.81
N ALA A 62 26.45 -6.11 5.93
CA ALA A 62 25.74 -5.32 4.93
C ALA A 62 26.35 -3.92 4.83
N ALA A 63 26.53 -3.42 3.61
CA ALA A 63 26.82 -2.02 3.33
C ALA A 63 25.61 -1.12 3.55
N GLY A 64 24.40 -1.66 3.45
CA GLY A 64 23.15 -0.96 3.70
C GLY A 64 21.94 -1.69 3.10
N CYS A 65 20.85 -0.97 2.89
CA CYS A 65 19.70 -1.52 2.20
C CYS A 65 19.01 -0.51 1.28
N TRP A 66 18.39 -1.02 0.23
CA TRP A 66 17.39 -0.28 -0.53
C TRP A 66 16.00 -0.52 0.06
N VAL A 67 15.20 0.53 0.17
CA VAL A 67 13.84 0.43 0.70
C VAL A 67 12.84 1.01 -0.31
N THR A 68 11.78 0.26 -0.61
CA THR A 68 10.61 0.72 -1.37
C THR A 68 9.35 0.44 -0.56
N LEU A 69 8.48 1.45 -0.41
CA LEU A 69 7.25 1.32 0.37
C LEU A 69 6.05 1.84 -0.42
N VAL A 70 4.91 1.16 -0.31
CA VAL A 70 3.61 1.65 -0.77
C VAL A 70 2.59 1.42 0.34
N GLY A 71 1.82 2.43 0.72
CA GLY A 71 0.74 2.31 1.72
C GLY A 71 -0.47 1.56 1.15
N GLY A 72 -1.33 1.03 2.01
CA GLY A 72 -2.57 0.36 1.60
C GLY A 72 -3.62 1.34 1.05
N GLY A 73 -4.49 0.88 0.16
CA GLY A 73 -5.61 1.68 -0.34
C GLY A 73 -6.78 1.68 0.63
N ASN A 74 -7.58 2.75 0.65
CA ASN A 74 -8.85 2.78 1.38
C ASN A 74 -9.92 1.95 0.66
N GLY A 75 -10.85 1.36 1.41
CA GLY A 75 -12.08 0.80 0.87
C GLY A 75 -13.04 1.88 0.36
N GLY A 76 -13.73 1.61 -0.75
CA GLY A 76 -14.81 2.46 -1.21
C GLY A 76 -16.01 2.43 -0.27
N TYR A 77 -16.88 3.44 -0.38
CA TYR A 77 -18.10 3.56 0.39
C TYR A 77 -19.20 2.70 -0.25
N GLY A 78 -20.12 2.19 0.58
CA GLY A 78 -21.31 1.48 0.09
C GLY A 78 -22.35 2.43 -0.52
N GLY A 79 -23.24 1.91 -1.36
CA GLY A 79 -24.37 2.69 -1.87
C GLY A 79 -25.49 2.87 -0.83
N VAL A 80 -26.39 3.83 -1.10
CA VAL A 80 -27.52 4.17 -0.24
C VAL A 80 -28.85 3.78 -0.89
N LEU A 81 -29.75 3.22 -0.09
CA LEU A 81 -31.15 2.98 -0.48
C LEU A 81 -31.93 4.30 -0.52
N ALA A 82 -32.71 4.54 -1.57
CA ALA A 82 -33.77 5.57 -1.55
C ALA A 82 -35.15 4.92 -1.49
N ALA A 83 -36.03 5.43 -0.61
CA ALA A 83 -37.38 4.92 -0.41
C ALA A 83 -38.34 5.20 -1.58
N THR A 84 -38.08 6.23 -2.39
CA THR A 84 -39.00 6.65 -3.46
C THR A 84 -38.38 6.59 -4.85
N LEU A 85 -37.25 7.23 -5.18
CA LEU A 85 -36.77 7.19 -6.59
C LEU A 85 -35.23 7.10 -6.87
N THR A 86 -34.29 7.75 -6.19
CA THR A 86 -32.87 7.67 -6.63
C THR A 86 -31.89 7.49 -5.47
N GLY A 87 -31.47 6.25 -5.23
CA GLY A 87 -30.42 5.95 -4.25
C GLY A 87 -29.07 6.43 -4.79
N ALA A 88 -28.29 7.14 -3.98
CA ALA A 88 -26.96 7.60 -4.36
C ALA A 88 -25.94 6.45 -4.29
N GLY A 89 -25.02 6.41 -5.24
CA GLY A 89 -23.83 5.58 -5.14
C GLY A 89 -22.86 6.09 -4.06
N GLY A 90 -22.05 5.19 -3.52
CA GLY A 90 -20.98 5.52 -2.58
C GLY A 90 -19.79 6.16 -3.27
N ALA A 91 -19.00 6.94 -2.54
CA ALA A 91 -17.71 7.43 -3.04
C ALA A 91 -16.65 6.30 -3.14
N GLY A 92 -15.61 6.51 -3.96
CA GLY A 92 -14.43 5.66 -3.99
C GLY A 92 -13.45 5.98 -2.86
N GLY A 93 -12.59 5.02 -2.52
CA GLY A 93 -11.53 5.17 -1.53
C GLY A 93 -10.26 5.77 -2.14
N GLY A 94 -9.51 6.55 -1.37
CA GLY A 94 -8.20 7.06 -1.78
C GLY A 94 -7.12 5.98 -1.90
N GLY A 95 -6.14 6.21 -2.77
CA GLY A 95 -4.97 5.32 -2.94
C GLY A 95 -3.90 5.57 -1.86
N GLY A 96 -3.04 4.58 -1.60
CA GLY A 96 -1.88 4.73 -0.72
C GLY A 96 -0.73 5.57 -1.32
N ALA A 97 0.10 6.13 -0.44
CA ALA A 97 1.33 6.83 -0.83
C ALA A 97 2.43 5.85 -1.26
N LYS A 98 3.45 6.33 -1.95
CA LYS A 98 4.67 5.59 -2.29
C LYS A 98 5.91 6.34 -1.84
N ILE A 99 6.86 5.63 -1.24
CA ILE A 99 8.26 6.06 -1.14
C ILE A 99 9.02 5.29 -2.22
N PHE A 100 9.69 6.03 -3.10
CA PHE A 100 10.49 5.43 -4.16
C PHE A 100 11.70 4.71 -3.58
N ARG A 101 12.33 3.86 -4.39
CA ARG A 101 13.50 3.08 -3.98
C ARG A 101 14.61 4.02 -3.51
N ILE A 102 14.94 3.99 -2.22
CA ILE A 102 15.99 4.81 -1.61
C ILE A 102 17.08 3.96 -0.95
N TRP A 103 18.32 4.43 -1.02
CA TRP A 103 19.47 3.81 -0.37
C TRP A 103 19.63 4.32 1.06
N ILE A 104 19.83 3.41 2.00
CA ILE A 104 20.14 3.71 3.40
C ILE A 104 21.44 3.00 3.76
N PRO A 105 22.55 3.73 3.99
CA PRO A 105 23.81 3.10 4.37
C PRO A 105 23.71 2.51 5.77
N VAL A 106 24.40 1.40 6.02
CA VAL A 106 24.41 0.71 7.32
C VAL A 106 24.84 1.61 8.47
N THR A 107 25.70 2.60 8.18
CA THR A 107 26.18 3.60 9.15
C THR A 107 25.09 4.58 9.61
N SER A 108 23.98 4.69 8.89
CA SER A 108 22.80 5.47 9.30
C SER A 108 21.75 4.64 10.05
N LEU A 109 21.89 3.32 10.05
CA LEU A 109 20.95 2.41 10.71
C LEU A 109 21.28 2.27 12.20
N GLY A 110 20.25 1.91 12.98
CA GLY A 110 20.44 1.44 14.36
C GLY A 110 20.87 -0.03 14.40
N PRO A 111 21.01 -0.63 15.59
CA PRO A 111 21.34 -2.05 15.73
C PRO A 111 20.23 -2.98 15.22
N THR A 112 18.99 -2.49 15.14
CA THR A 112 17.81 -3.23 14.66
C THR A 112 17.04 -2.41 13.63
N TYR A 113 16.19 -3.10 12.87
CA TYR A 113 15.22 -2.52 11.96
C TYR A 113 13.85 -3.16 12.14
N SER A 114 12.81 -2.40 11.83
CA SER A 114 11.42 -2.87 11.77
C SER A 114 10.80 -2.51 10.44
N VAL A 115 9.94 -3.38 9.92
CA VAL A 115 9.20 -3.22 8.68
C VAL A 115 7.75 -3.63 8.93
N ASN A 116 6.81 -2.79 8.54
CA ASN A 116 5.40 -3.16 8.51
C ASN A 116 4.83 -2.90 7.13
N MET A 117 4.10 -3.87 6.58
CA MET A 117 3.29 -3.70 5.38
C MET A 117 1.90 -3.21 5.76
N GLY A 118 1.45 -2.13 5.10
CA GLY A 118 0.10 -1.62 5.24
C GLY A 118 -0.94 -2.53 4.61
N THR A 119 -1.99 -2.88 5.34
CA THR A 119 -3.13 -3.66 4.81
C THR A 119 -4.10 -2.78 4.03
N GLY A 120 -4.81 -3.36 3.08
CA GLY A 120 -5.88 -2.72 2.35
C GLY A 120 -7.13 -2.55 3.20
N GLY A 121 -7.83 -1.45 2.98
CA GLY A 121 -9.11 -1.15 3.60
C GLY A 121 -10.26 -2.01 3.08
N SER A 122 -11.12 -2.51 3.97
CA SER A 122 -12.37 -3.17 3.59
C SER A 122 -13.38 -2.18 3.01
N GLY A 123 -14.14 -2.59 2.00
CA GLY A 123 -15.21 -1.77 1.44
C GLY A 123 -16.39 -1.60 2.41
N GLY A 124 -17.01 -0.42 2.41
CA GLY A 124 -18.16 -0.11 3.24
C GLY A 124 -19.40 -0.87 2.80
N SER A 125 -20.19 -1.38 3.74
CA SER A 125 -21.45 -2.08 3.46
C SER A 125 -22.50 -1.13 2.86
N GLY A 126 -23.38 -1.64 1.99
CA GLY A 126 -24.57 -0.89 1.59
C GLY A 126 -25.40 -0.49 2.82
N ARG A 127 -26.07 0.68 2.76
CA ARG A 127 -26.88 1.18 3.89
C ARG A 127 -28.35 1.31 3.52
N MET A 128 -29.24 0.75 4.36
CA MET A 128 -30.66 1.10 4.40
C MET A 128 -30.90 1.99 5.62
N PRO A 129 -31.07 3.31 5.45
CA PRO A 129 -31.45 4.19 6.55
C PRO A 129 -32.90 3.90 6.96
N ALA A 130 -33.20 3.86 8.27
CA ALA A 130 -34.56 3.65 8.77
C ALA A 130 -35.53 4.79 8.39
N ASP A 131 -34.99 5.99 8.12
CA ASP A 131 -35.68 7.19 7.65
C ASP A 131 -35.56 7.41 6.12
N GLY A 132 -34.93 6.48 5.40
CA GLY A 132 -34.69 6.58 3.96
C GLY A 132 -33.68 7.65 3.54
N LEU A 133 -32.97 8.28 4.49
CA LEU A 133 -32.03 9.39 4.25
C LEU A 133 -30.70 9.19 5.02
N GLY A 134 -29.59 9.65 4.44
CA GLY A 134 -28.31 9.75 5.14
C GLY A 134 -27.13 9.09 4.43
N PRO A 135 -25.91 9.31 4.95
CA PRO A 135 -24.68 9.07 4.21
C PRO A 135 -24.40 7.58 3.99
N SER A 136 -23.66 7.28 2.93
CA SER A 136 -23.08 5.96 2.66
C SER A 136 -22.18 5.50 3.81
N ASN A 137 -22.17 4.20 4.13
CA ASN A 137 -21.19 3.68 5.07
C ASN A 137 -19.78 3.77 4.46
N PRO A 138 -18.80 4.35 5.17
CA PRO A 138 -17.43 4.40 4.72
C PRO A 138 -16.79 3.02 4.66
N GLY A 139 -15.84 2.86 3.75
CA GLY A 139 -14.85 1.79 3.85
C GLY A 139 -13.85 2.07 4.97
N SER A 140 -13.16 1.02 5.43
CA SER A 140 -12.09 1.14 6.41
C SER A 140 -10.82 1.69 5.76
N PRO A 141 -10.05 2.55 6.43
CA PRO A 141 -8.81 3.12 5.91
C PRO A 141 -7.76 2.05 5.58
N GLY A 142 -6.87 2.36 4.65
CA GLY A 142 -5.68 1.56 4.37
C GLY A 142 -4.59 1.79 5.43
N GLY A 143 -3.85 0.74 5.77
CA GLY A 143 -2.72 0.79 6.69
C GLY A 143 -1.48 1.43 6.06
N ALA A 144 -0.59 1.96 6.90
CA ALA A 144 0.70 2.48 6.46
C ALA A 144 1.73 1.37 6.27
N SER A 145 2.56 1.51 5.25
CA SER A 145 3.80 0.74 5.11
C SER A 145 4.98 1.54 5.66
N THR A 146 5.77 0.93 6.54
CA THR A 146 6.84 1.62 7.28
C THR A 146 8.14 0.85 7.28
N PHE A 147 9.25 1.60 7.37
CA PHE A 147 10.58 1.11 7.68
C PHE A 147 11.18 2.01 8.76
N THR A 148 11.68 1.42 9.85
CA THR A 148 12.37 2.17 10.92
C THR A 148 13.67 1.49 11.31
N SER A 149 14.71 2.29 11.59
CA SER A 149 15.97 1.82 12.15
C SER A 149 16.79 2.99 12.69
N GLY A 150 17.17 2.96 13.97
CA GLY A 150 17.86 4.08 14.60
C GLY A 150 17.02 5.37 14.52
N SER A 151 17.57 6.43 13.90
CA SER A 151 16.86 7.69 13.65
C SER A 151 16.05 7.69 12.35
N ILE A 152 16.19 6.65 11.51
CA ILE A 152 15.48 6.54 10.24
C ILE A 152 14.04 6.13 10.49
N SER A 153 13.11 6.89 9.92
CA SER A 153 11.69 6.54 9.85
C SER A 153 11.13 6.92 8.49
N LEU A 154 10.68 5.92 7.75
CA LEU A 154 10.03 6.05 6.45
C LEU A 154 8.60 5.57 6.58
N THR A 155 7.64 6.39 6.15
CA THR A 155 6.22 6.06 6.22
C THR A 155 5.53 6.39 4.91
N ALA A 156 4.97 5.37 4.27
CA ALA A 156 4.01 5.52 3.18
C ALA A 156 2.60 5.25 3.74
N ASN A 157 1.87 6.31 4.09
CA ASN A 157 0.53 6.16 4.67
C ASN A 157 -0.45 5.57 3.66
N GLY A 158 -1.41 4.81 4.18
CA GLY A 158 -2.53 4.37 3.37
C GLY A 158 -3.53 5.50 3.07
N GLY A 159 -4.41 5.25 2.11
CA GLY A 159 -5.54 6.13 1.85
C GLY A 159 -6.53 6.15 3.02
N SER A 160 -7.21 7.27 3.23
CA SER A 160 -8.23 7.41 4.29
C SER A 160 -9.47 8.15 3.77
N GLY A 161 -10.63 7.49 3.81
CA GLY A 161 -11.83 8.01 3.16
C GLY A 161 -11.59 8.28 1.67
N GLN A 162 -12.01 9.45 1.20
CA GLN A 162 -11.76 9.86 -0.18
C GLN A 162 -10.36 10.43 -0.40
N SER A 163 -9.54 10.57 0.63
CA SER A 163 -8.23 11.19 0.54
C SER A 163 -7.13 10.18 0.25
N GLY A 164 -6.23 10.54 -0.68
CA GLY A 164 -5.00 9.80 -0.91
C GLY A 164 -4.07 9.83 0.29
N GLY A 165 -3.29 8.76 0.48
CA GLY A 165 -2.28 8.67 1.52
C GLY A 165 -1.11 9.63 1.27
N THR A 166 -0.42 10.03 2.33
CA THR A 166 0.78 10.88 2.28
C THR A 166 2.05 10.10 2.62
N TYR A 167 3.18 10.47 2.03
CA TYR A 167 4.48 9.92 2.44
C TYR A 167 5.23 10.88 3.35
N SER A 168 6.09 10.35 4.22
CA SER A 168 7.01 11.11 5.04
C SER A 168 8.31 10.34 5.29
N ALA A 169 9.39 11.07 5.50
CA ALA A 169 10.70 10.53 5.82
C ALA A 169 11.39 11.41 6.87
N SER A 170 12.05 10.76 7.82
CA SER A 170 12.88 11.38 8.86
C SER A 170 14.18 10.59 9.01
N GLY A 171 15.25 11.27 9.43
CA GLY A 171 16.59 10.70 9.54
C GLY A 171 17.33 10.53 8.21
N ILE A 172 16.62 10.55 7.08
CA ILE A 172 17.19 10.54 5.72
C ILE A 172 16.25 11.28 4.75
N SER A 173 16.82 11.84 3.69
CA SER A 173 16.04 12.41 2.58
C SER A 173 15.50 11.29 1.69
N ALA A 174 14.19 11.31 1.42
CA ALA A 174 13.55 10.37 0.53
C ALA A 174 12.60 11.10 -0.42
N THR A 175 12.49 10.59 -1.65
CA THR A 175 11.50 11.03 -2.63
C THR A 175 10.33 10.06 -2.64
N GLY A 176 9.13 10.59 -2.79
CA GLY A 176 7.91 9.78 -2.87
C GLY A 176 6.81 10.51 -3.61
N ALA A 177 5.65 9.88 -3.64
CA ALA A 177 4.44 10.44 -4.20
C ALA A 177 3.25 10.12 -3.29
N ASN A 178 2.38 11.11 -3.08
CA ASN A 178 1.12 10.89 -2.39
C ASN A 178 0.18 10.05 -3.27
N GLY A 179 -0.73 9.32 -2.62
CA GLY A 179 -1.85 8.70 -3.32
C GLY A 179 -2.81 9.75 -3.86
N THR A 180 -3.67 9.37 -4.82
CA THR A 180 -4.76 10.25 -5.25
C THR A 180 -6.05 10.00 -4.50
N ASN A 181 -6.90 11.02 -4.51
CA ASN A 181 -8.23 10.94 -3.95
C ASN A 181 -9.12 9.93 -4.71
N GLY A 182 -10.04 9.32 -3.98
CA GLY A 182 -11.19 8.64 -4.57
C GLY A 182 -12.21 9.64 -5.12
N ALA A 183 -13.09 9.17 -5.99
CA ALA A 183 -14.11 10.03 -6.59
C ALA A 183 -15.46 9.97 -5.90
N ASN A 184 -16.26 11.03 -6.07
CA ASN A 184 -17.60 11.12 -5.51
C ASN A 184 -18.57 10.13 -6.18
N GLY A 185 -19.41 9.49 -5.35
CA GLY A 185 -20.62 8.82 -5.83
C GLY A 185 -21.70 9.83 -6.20
N SER A 186 -22.73 9.38 -6.91
CA SER A 186 -23.78 10.23 -7.44
C SER A 186 -25.15 9.55 -7.43
N THR A 187 -26.23 10.34 -7.53
CA THR A 187 -27.57 9.83 -7.88
C THR A 187 -27.71 9.55 -9.38
N GLY A 188 -26.80 10.10 -10.20
CA GLY A 188 -26.63 9.81 -11.63
C GLY A 188 -25.39 8.95 -11.88
N ASN A 189 -24.62 9.27 -12.93
CA ASN A 189 -23.31 8.65 -13.16
C ASN A 189 -22.32 8.99 -12.04
N GLY A 190 -21.58 7.99 -11.59
CA GLY A 190 -20.48 8.17 -10.65
C GLY A 190 -19.29 8.89 -11.28
N SER A 191 -18.55 9.66 -10.48
CA SER A 191 -17.39 10.40 -10.97
C SER A 191 -16.18 9.49 -11.12
N SER A 192 -15.34 9.77 -12.13
CA SER A 192 -14.05 9.07 -12.28
C SER A 192 -13.01 9.66 -11.34
N ALA A 193 -12.13 8.80 -10.81
CA ALA A 193 -11.03 9.24 -9.95
C ALA A 193 -9.84 9.75 -10.76
N PRO A 194 -9.09 10.73 -10.23
CA PRO A 194 -7.90 11.25 -10.88
C PRO A 194 -6.81 10.19 -10.98
N ALA A 195 -6.18 10.12 -12.15
CA ALA A 195 -4.97 9.32 -12.36
C ALA A 195 -3.81 9.87 -11.53
N ASN A 196 -2.94 8.98 -11.05
CA ASN A 196 -1.72 9.33 -10.33
C ASN A 196 -0.50 9.24 -11.24
N THR A 197 -0.15 10.36 -11.89
CA THR A 197 1.05 10.48 -12.73
C THR A 197 2.32 10.75 -11.93
N ALA A 198 2.19 11.08 -10.64
CA ALA A 198 3.33 11.31 -9.76
C ALA A 198 3.98 10.00 -9.28
N GLY A 199 3.31 8.85 -9.44
CA GLY A 199 3.86 7.53 -9.13
C GLY A 199 3.39 6.93 -7.80
N GLY A 200 2.41 7.54 -7.13
CA GLY A 200 1.70 6.93 -6.00
C GLY A 200 0.53 6.06 -6.47
N ALA A 201 -0.16 5.39 -5.54
CA ALA A 201 -1.36 4.63 -5.88
C ALA A 201 -2.52 5.54 -6.23
N ALA A 202 -3.47 5.02 -7.01
CA ALA A 202 -4.63 5.79 -7.44
C ALA A 202 -5.90 5.45 -6.64
N GLY A 203 -6.76 6.45 -6.45
CA GLY A 203 -8.07 6.30 -5.82
C GLY A 203 -9.11 5.63 -6.72
N GLY A 204 -10.15 5.05 -6.09
CA GLY A 204 -11.25 4.38 -6.77
C GLY A 204 -12.33 5.33 -7.31
N GLY A 205 -13.03 4.89 -8.35
CA GLY A 205 -14.14 5.62 -8.96
C GLY A 205 -15.39 5.63 -8.07
N GLY A 206 -16.23 6.65 -8.21
CA GLY A 206 -17.49 6.76 -7.46
C GLY A 206 -18.58 5.87 -8.02
N GLY A 207 -19.47 5.39 -7.17
CA GLY A 207 -20.64 4.61 -7.55
C GLY A 207 -21.70 5.46 -8.25
N GLY A 208 -22.41 4.85 -9.20
CA GLY A 208 -23.58 5.45 -9.83
C GLY A 208 -24.84 5.25 -8.99
N GLY A 209 -25.83 6.10 -9.20
CA GLY A 209 -27.13 5.99 -8.55
C GLY A 209 -28.04 4.99 -9.25
N TYR A 210 -29.10 4.57 -8.54
CA TYR A 210 -30.12 3.70 -9.11
C TYR A 210 -31.13 4.51 -9.92
N ASP A 211 -31.33 4.14 -11.19
CA ASP A 211 -32.46 4.59 -12.00
C ASP A 211 -33.14 3.37 -12.67
N VAL A 212 -34.48 3.31 -12.59
CA VAL A 212 -35.33 2.23 -13.13
C VAL A 212 -35.28 2.16 -14.65
N SER A 213 -34.83 3.24 -15.29
CA SER A 213 -34.77 3.39 -16.74
C SER A 213 -33.43 2.98 -17.38
N ASN A 214 -32.49 2.41 -16.60
CA ASN A 214 -31.20 1.86 -17.01
C ASN A 214 -30.31 2.85 -17.82
N GLY A 215 -29.33 3.46 -17.17
CA GLY A 215 -28.32 4.28 -17.85
C GLY A 215 -27.14 4.72 -16.98
N ASN A 216 -27.31 4.74 -15.65
CA ASN A 216 -26.25 5.18 -14.78
C ASN A 216 -25.09 4.17 -14.73
N THR A 217 -23.88 4.68 -14.86
CA THR A 217 -22.64 3.93 -14.67
C THR A 217 -21.91 4.42 -13.43
N GLY A 218 -21.14 3.55 -12.79
CA GLY A 218 -20.07 4.03 -11.92
C GLY A 218 -19.00 4.78 -12.71
N GLY A 219 -18.16 5.53 -12.01
CA GLY A 219 -16.99 6.18 -12.60
C GLY A 219 -15.78 5.25 -12.62
N ASN A 220 -14.81 5.55 -13.49
CA ASN A 220 -13.58 4.78 -13.58
C ASN A 220 -12.69 5.05 -12.36
N GLY A 221 -11.94 4.03 -11.93
CA GLY A 221 -10.82 4.23 -11.02
C GLY A 221 -9.73 5.07 -11.66
N GLY A 222 -8.90 5.70 -10.83
CA GLY A 222 -7.72 6.40 -11.33
C GLY A 222 -6.70 5.38 -11.84
N GLY A 223 -6.02 5.72 -12.95
CA GLY A 223 -4.85 4.98 -13.41
C GLY A 223 -3.58 5.39 -12.67
N THR A 224 -2.53 4.60 -12.80
CA THR A 224 -1.17 4.94 -12.39
C THR A 224 -0.27 5.07 -13.62
N THR A 225 1.01 5.35 -13.41
CA THR A 225 2.01 5.35 -14.50
C THR A 225 2.19 3.99 -15.17
N ALA A 226 1.75 2.90 -14.52
CA ALA A 226 1.94 1.54 -15.01
C ALA A 226 0.66 0.90 -15.57
N ALA A 227 -0.53 1.35 -15.17
CA ALA A 227 -1.78 0.77 -15.64
C ALA A 227 -3.00 1.70 -15.53
N GLY A 228 -4.03 1.42 -16.33
CA GLY A 228 -5.34 2.06 -16.23
C GLY A 228 -6.11 1.63 -14.98
N GLY A 229 -7.02 2.51 -14.54
CA GLY A 229 -8.00 2.22 -13.50
C GLY A 229 -9.03 1.18 -13.92
N GLY A 230 -9.68 0.56 -12.94
CA GLY A 230 -10.83 -0.30 -13.20
C GLY A 230 -11.99 0.50 -13.78
N ASN A 231 -12.66 -0.05 -14.78
CA ASN A 231 -13.80 0.59 -15.42
C ASN A 231 -15.00 0.67 -14.47
N GLY A 232 -15.67 1.82 -14.45
CA GLY A 232 -16.99 1.95 -13.87
C GLY A 232 -18.03 1.22 -14.72
N ASN A 233 -19.08 0.70 -14.09
CA ASN A 233 -20.05 -0.13 -14.79
C ASN A 233 -21.49 0.13 -14.32
N THR A 234 -22.47 -0.21 -15.16
CA THR A 234 -23.90 -0.21 -14.79
C THR A 234 -24.21 -1.27 -13.72
N GLY A 235 -23.43 -2.35 -13.68
CA GLY A 235 -23.46 -3.38 -12.64
C GLY A 235 -22.38 -3.19 -11.57
N THR A 236 -21.56 -4.22 -11.37
CA THR A 236 -20.38 -4.20 -10.50
C THR A 236 -19.21 -3.53 -11.22
N GLY A 237 -18.53 -2.61 -10.53
CA GLY A 237 -17.32 -1.97 -11.05
C GLY A 237 -16.18 -2.96 -11.22
N SER A 238 -15.36 -2.76 -12.27
CA SER A 238 -14.20 -3.62 -12.53
C SER A 238 -13.08 -3.33 -11.54
N ALA A 239 -12.30 -4.37 -11.20
CA ALA A 239 -11.10 -4.19 -10.40
C ALA A 239 -10.05 -3.37 -11.17
N GLY A 240 -9.22 -2.63 -10.44
CA GLY A 240 -7.98 -2.08 -10.98
C GLY A 240 -7.04 -3.22 -11.39
N ALA A 241 -6.22 -2.99 -12.42
CA ALA A 241 -5.25 -3.99 -12.88
C ALA A 241 -4.23 -4.33 -11.78
N ASP A 242 -3.99 -5.61 -11.53
CA ASP A 242 -2.95 -6.06 -10.61
C ASP A 242 -1.57 -5.67 -11.14
N GLN A 243 -0.70 -5.21 -10.24
CA GLN A 243 0.63 -4.74 -10.58
C GLN A 243 1.71 -5.74 -10.20
N THR A 244 2.86 -5.65 -10.86
CA THR A 244 4.10 -6.27 -10.38
C THR A 244 4.55 -5.58 -9.09
N GLY A 245 5.33 -6.28 -8.26
CA GLY A 245 5.84 -5.76 -6.98
C GLY A 245 6.50 -4.38 -7.12
N GLY A 246 6.24 -3.51 -6.15
CA GLY A 246 6.78 -2.15 -6.10
C GLY A 246 6.07 -1.12 -7.00
N ASN A 247 5.23 -1.54 -7.94
CA ASN A 247 4.45 -0.62 -8.76
C ASN A 247 3.15 -0.20 -8.05
N PRO A 248 2.79 1.10 -8.09
CA PRO A 248 1.58 1.59 -7.45
C PRO A 248 0.32 1.02 -8.14
N GLY A 249 -0.65 0.64 -7.32
CA GLY A 249 -1.90 0.02 -7.74
C GLY A 249 -2.90 1.04 -8.27
N PRO A 250 -3.54 0.78 -9.43
CA PRO A 250 -4.66 1.57 -9.90
C PRO A 250 -5.91 1.38 -9.03
N GLY A 251 -6.80 2.36 -9.06
CA GLY A 251 -8.06 2.31 -8.33
C GLY A 251 -9.09 1.39 -9.00
N GLY A 252 -10.01 0.85 -8.20
CA GLY A 252 -11.17 0.10 -8.71
C GLY A 252 -12.26 1.02 -9.26
N GLY A 253 -13.03 0.54 -10.24
CA GLY A 253 -14.17 1.27 -10.79
C GLY A 253 -15.40 1.24 -9.88
N GLY A 254 -16.27 2.24 -9.97
CA GLY A 254 -17.53 2.27 -9.24
C GLY A 254 -18.59 1.32 -9.86
N GLY A 255 -19.51 0.83 -9.02
CA GLY A 255 -20.72 0.15 -9.46
C GLY A 255 -21.94 1.08 -9.44
N ALA A 256 -22.96 0.81 -10.26
CA ALA A 256 -24.25 1.51 -10.21
C ALA A 256 -25.39 0.62 -9.70
N ASN A 257 -25.44 -0.63 -10.16
CA ASN A 257 -26.32 -1.67 -9.65
C ASN A 257 -25.57 -2.83 -8.98
N GLY A 258 -24.31 -2.64 -8.62
CA GLY A 258 -23.50 -3.67 -7.96
C GLY A 258 -22.52 -3.06 -6.97
N SER A 259 -21.56 -3.89 -6.55
CA SER A 259 -20.48 -3.44 -5.68
C SER A 259 -19.46 -2.60 -6.46
N GLY A 260 -18.65 -1.84 -5.73
CA GLY A 260 -17.44 -1.26 -6.29
C GLY A 260 -16.39 -2.32 -6.61
N GLY A 261 -15.56 -2.04 -7.60
CA GLY A 261 -14.39 -2.84 -7.93
C GLY A 261 -13.29 -2.66 -6.89
N ARG A 262 -12.51 -3.71 -6.63
CA ARG A 262 -11.35 -3.62 -5.73
C ARG A 262 -10.22 -2.85 -6.41
N GLY A 263 -9.32 -2.23 -5.64
CA GLY A 263 -8.06 -1.71 -6.18
C GLY A 263 -7.18 -2.81 -6.80
N GLY A 264 -6.14 -2.41 -7.53
CA GLY A 264 -5.10 -3.31 -8.05
C GLY A 264 -4.15 -3.79 -6.95
N ARG A 265 -3.80 -5.08 -6.96
CA ARG A 265 -2.87 -5.69 -5.98
C ARG A 265 -1.45 -5.13 -6.08
N ALA A 266 -0.67 -5.37 -5.03
CA ALA A 266 0.76 -5.08 -4.91
C ALA A 266 1.12 -3.58 -4.96
N GLY A 267 0.18 -2.70 -4.62
CA GLY A 267 0.44 -1.26 -4.71
C GLY A 267 -0.64 -0.34 -4.15
N GLY A 268 -1.50 -0.76 -3.22
CA GLY A 268 -2.31 0.21 -2.45
C GLY A 268 -3.43 0.92 -3.20
N GLY A 269 -3.95 0.36 -4.30
CA GLY A 269 -5.05 0.98 -5.06
C GLY A 269 -6.33 1.11 -4.22
N GLY A 270 -7.02 2.25 -4.35
CA GLY A 270 -8.28 2.51 -3.65
C GLY A 270 -9.46 1.73 -4.22
N GLY A 271 -10.41 1.32 -3.37
CA GLY A 271 -11.62 0.61 -3.79
C GLY A 271 -12.67 1.54 -4.42
N GLY A 272 -13.40 1.06 -5.42
CA GLY A 272 -14.49 1.80 -6.04
C GLY A 272 -15.74 1.90 -5.15
N GLY A 273 -16.60 2.87 -5.41
CA GLY A 273 -17.87 3.05 -4.70
C GLY A 273 -18.94 2.04 -5.11
N GLY A 274 -19.76 1.62 -4.15
CA GLY A 274 -20.92 0.76 -4.39
C GLY A 274 -22.09 1.52 -5.01
N GLY A 275 -22.92 0.83 -5.77
CA GLY A 275 -24.06 1.44 -6.47
C GLY A 275 -25.29 1.70 -5.59
N GLY A 276 -26.08 2.70 -5.97
CA GLY A 276 -27.39 2.95 -5.35
C GLY A 276 -28.37 1.78 -5.54
N TYR A 277 -29.45 1.74 -4.75
CA TYR A 277 -30.46 0.68 -4.90
C TYR A 277 -31.86 1.09 -4.41
N ARG A 278 -32.87 0.26 -4.75
CA ARG A 278 -34.28 0.34 -4.31
C ARG A 278 -34.75 -1.01 -3.74
N THR A 279 -35.76 -0.99 -2.86
CA THR A 279 -36.28 -2.17 -2.13
C THR A 279 -37.02 -3.19 -3.00
N SER A 280 -37.52 -2.79 -4.17
CA SER A 280 -38.29 -3.65 -5.07
C SER A 280 -37.44 -4.56 -5.96
N ASN A 281 -36.12 -4.40 -5.95
CA ASN A 281 -35.21 -5.20 -6.75
C ASN A 281 -34.50 -6.19 -5.82
N GLY A 282 -34.78 -7.49 -5.95
CA GLY A 282 -34.44 -8.57 -5.01
C GLY A 282 -32.95 -8.86 -4.77
N GLY A 283 -32.05 -7.87 -4.81
CA GLY A 283 -30.68 -7.94 -4.33
C GLY A 283 -30.58 -7.33 -2.93
N GLY A 284 -30.20 -8.15 -1.94
CA GLY A 284 -30.05 -7.70 -0.55
C GLY A 284 -28.99 -6.61 -0.37
N ILE A 285 -29.04 -5.96 0.80
CA ILE A 285 -28.14 -4.86 1.25
C ILE A 285 -26.65 -5.17 1.01
N GLY A 286 -26.26 -6.45 1.07
CA GLY A 286 -24.88 -6.90 0.89
C GLY A 286 -24.32 -6.76 -0.53
N SER A 287 -25.15 -6.59 -1.57
CA SER A 287 -24.70 -6.55 -2.97
C SER A 287 -24.28 -5.16 -3.46
N LYS A 288 -24.27 -4.16 -2.57
CA LYS A 288 -24.07 -2.73 -2.90
C LYS A 288 -22.91 -2.12 -2.10
N SER A 289 -21.99 -2.96 -1.65
CA SER A 289 -20.81 -2.55 -0.91
C SER A 289 -19.80 -1.81 -1.80
N GLY A 290 -18.98 -0.97 -1.18
CA GLY A 290 -17.77 -0.49 -1.83
C GLY A 290 -16.79 -1.63 -2.11
N GLY A 291 -15.93 -1.43 -3.08
CA GLY A 291 -14.78 -2.31 -3.31
C GLY A 291 -13.76 -2.16 -2.19
N SER A 292 -13.02 -3.21 -1.88
CA SER A 292 -11.89 -3.10 -0.97
C SER A 292 -10.74 -2.32 -1.62
N GLY A 293 -10.01 -1.56 -0.82
CA GLY A 293 -8.65 -1.19 -1.16
C GLY A 293 -7.77 -2.42 -1.21
N ARG A 294 -6.53 -2.26 -1.67
CA ARG A 294 -5.53 -3.33 -1.66
C ARG A 294 -4.41 -3.04 -0.71
N ASP A 295 -3.75 -4.12 -0.30
CA ASP A 295 -2.55 -4.05 0.51
C ASP A 295 -1.49 -3.19 -0.17
N GLY A 296 -0.70 -2.57 0.67
CA GLY A 296 0.50 -1.88 0.31
C GLY A 296 1.59 -2.83 -0.16
N TYR A 297 2.82 -2.34 -0.13
CA TYR A 297 3.99 -3.08 -0.55
C TYR A 297 5.19 -2.69 0.31
N THR A 298 6.02 -3.66 0.66
CA THR A 298 7.34 -3.40 1.25
C THR A 298 8.38 -4.24 0.53
N LEU A 299 9.53 -3.61 0.24
CA LEU A 299 10.72 -4.29 -0.25
C LEU A 299 11.94 -3.69 0.44
N VAL A 300 12.72 -4.55 1.09
CA VAL A 300 14.04 -4.23 1.62
C VAL A 300 15.07 -5.11 0.92
N GLU A 301 16.04 -4.50 0.25
CA GLU A 301 17.11 -5.22 -0.47
C GLU A 301 18.42 -4.92 0.24
N TRP A 302 18.94 -5.90 0.97
CA TRP A 302 20.21 -5.77 1.68
C TRP A 302 21.37 -6.07 0.74
N VAL A 303 22.42 -5.25 0.82
CA VAL A 303 23.67 -5.31 0.03
C VAL A 303 24.85 -4.95 0.88
#